data_AF-A0A2E7EQP0-F1
#
_entry.id   AF-A0A2E7EQP0-F1
#
_cell.length_a   1.000
_cell.length_b   1.000
_cell.length_c   1.000
_cell.angle_alpha   90.00
_cell.angle_beta   90.00
_cell.angle_gamma   90.00
#
_symmetry.space_group_name_H-M   'P 1'
#
loop_
_entity.id
_entity.type
_entity.pdbx_description
1 polymer ?
#
loop_
_entity_poly.entity_id
_entity_poly.type
_entity_poly.pdbx_seq_one_letter_code
_entity_poly.pdbx_strand_id
1 'polypeptide(L)'
;MHSGYFTLAVFNLEGAIKMNKTLLTTLIALNLTTTLVVRNDVPGAERIPSPSAQQVTTLTNKYFATLPKYKSGNLITQAEVTGLLKEISNQGWDVTPKDNAQLMKRILSDNDFLVKELNSSQQGRSFLHKIRNYPGGIDRLDKIAQMPKGKRDVHAMIYKIPDGDQWVKGMTTTQHGRRMGNSISRWQHDNFNKNTGRLYTLDQLLPELIKIVHIPRTSTSPEFASQRKP
;
A
#
# COMPACT_ATOMS: atom_id res chain seq x y z
N MET A 1 -1.62 -15.01 53.34
CA MET A 1 -0.63 -14.13 54.01
C MET A 1 0.75 -14.59 53.59
N HIS A 2 1.46 -13.79 52.79
CA HIS A 2 2.92 -13.61 52.75
C HIS A 2 3.18 -12.54 51.67
N SER A 3 3.59 -11.37 52.15
CA SER A 3 3.93 -10.17 51.37
C SER A 3 5.37 -10.31 50.87
N GLY A 4 5.63 -9.92 49.62
CA GLY A 4 6.97 -9.92 49.02
C GLY A 4 7.15 -8.71 48.12
N TYR A 5 7.84 -7.70 48.64
CA TYR A 5 8.16 -6.43 47.99
C TYR A 5 9.21 -6.64 46.88
N PHE A 6 8.99 -6.05 45.70
CA PHE A 6 10.01 -5.89 44.67
C PHE A 6 10.55 -4.45 44.70
N THR A 7 11.85 -4.33 44.93
CA THR A 7 12.62 -3.09 45.01
C THR A 7 13.00 -2.58 43.61
N LEU A 8 12.76 -1.30 43.33
CA LEU A 8 13.26 -0.61 42.14
C LEU A 8 14.78 -0.40 42.23
N ALA A 9 15.52 -0.77 41.19
CA ALA A 9 16.90 -0.33 40.99
C ALA A 9 16.92 1.01 40.24
N VAL A 10 17.45 2.04 40.90
CA VAL A 10 17.77 3.34 40.33
C VAL A 10 19.18 3.25 39.74
N PHE A 11 19.31 3.43 38.43
CA PHE A 11 20.61 3.65 37.79
C PHE A 11 20.88 5.15 37.69
N ASN A 12 21.75 5.63 38.58
CA ASN A 12 22.49 6.89 38.39
C ASN A 12 23.80 6.56 37.68
N LEU A 13 24.07 7.18 36.53
CA LEU A 13 25.42 7.30 36.00
C LEU A 13 25.70 8.77 35.73
N GLU A 14 26.47 9.36 36.65
CA GLU A 14 27.16 10.62 36.47
C GLU A 14 28.21 10.47 35.36
N GLY A 15 28.17 11.39 34.40
CA GLY A 15 29.13 11.47 33.30
C GLY A 15 29.36 12.92 32.93
N ALA A 16 30.07 13.64 33.79
CA ALA A 16 30.48 15.01 33.58
C ALA A 16 31.51 15.10 32.43
N ILE A 17 31.16 15.82 31.35
CA ILE A 17 32.14 16.35 30.41
C ILE A 17 31.98 17.87 30.34
N LYS A 18 33.03 18.50 30.88
CA LYS A 18 33.45 19.90 30.91
C LYS A 18 32.86 20.84 29.85
N MET A 19 32.28 21.93 30.35
CA MET A 19 32.07 23.19 29.64
C MET A 19 33.40 23.76 29.11
N ASN A 20 33.37 24.31 27.89
CA ASN A 20 34.33 25.34 27.47
C ASN A 20 33.59 26.68 27.44
N LYS A 21 33.86 27.52 28.45
CA LYS A 21 33.36 28.89 28.60
C LYS A 21 34.46 29.85 28.16
N THR A 22 34.57 30.12 26.86
CA THR A 22 35.34 31.28 26.41
C THR A 22 34.82 31.76 25.06
N LEU A 23 34.73 33.08 24.91
CA LEU A 23 34.25 33.86 23.76
C LEU A 23 32.78 34.26 23.79
N LEU A 24 32.47 35.08 24.80
CA LEU A 24 31.32 35.95 24.84
C LEU A 24 31.84 37.37 25.10
N THR A 25 32.15 38.12 24.04
CA THR A 25 32.30 39.58 24.12
C THR A 25 32.19 40.28 22.76
N THR A 26 31.19 41.16 22.67
CA THR A 26 31.12 42.44 21.93
C THR A 26 31.25 42.47 20.40
N LEU A 27 30.15 42.82 19.73
CA LEU A 27 30.07 44.11 19.01
C LEU A 27 28.62 44.54 18.74
N ILE A 28 28.27 45.70 19.28
CA ILE A 28 27.06 46.46 18.94
C ILE A 28 27.36 47.19 17.63
N ALA A 29 26.57 46.94 16.58
CA ALA A 29 26.60 47.74 15.37
C ALA A 29 25.17 48.05 14.92
N LEU A 30 24.90 49.35 14.76
CA LEU A 30 23.69 49.96 14.23
C LEU A 30 23.19 49.23 12.98
N ASN A 31 21.90 48.88 12.94
CA ASN A 31 21.24 48.57 11.68
C ASN A 31 20.04 49.49 11.51
N LEU A 32 20.12 50.26 10.43
CA LEU A 32 19.14 51.22 9.93
C LEU A 32 17.78 50.54 9.75
N THR A 33 16.71 51.16 10.27
CA THR A 33 15.34 50.82 9.93
C THR A 33 15.03 51.27 8.51
N THR A 34 15.37 50.42 7.54
CA THR A 34 14.87 50.52 6.17
C THR A 34 13.44 50.01 6.19
N THR A 35 12.47 50.91 6.07
CA THR A 35 11.06 50.56 5.84
C THR A 35 10.97 49.96 4.44
N LEU A 36 11.09 48.63 4.35
CA LEU A 36 10.80 47.88 3.14
C LEU A 36 9.31 48.04 2.82
N VAL A 37 9.04 48.83 1.79
CA VAL A 37 7.76 48.76 1.08
C VAL A 37 7.71 47.37 0.45
N VAL A 38 7.10 46.42 1.15
CA VAL A 38 6.78 45.11 0.60
C VAL A 38 5.80 45.36 -0.55
N ARG A 39 6.32 45.35 -1.78
CA ARG A 39 5.50 45.11 -2.95
C ARG A 39 4.84 43.75 -2.71
N ASN A 40 3.51 43.74 -2.64
CA ASN A 40 2.72 42.52 -2.74
C ASN A 40 2.83 42.00 -4.19
N ASP A 41 4.02 41.57 -4.58
CA ASP A 41 4.18 40.66 -5.70
C ASP A 41 3.53 39.36 -5.21
N VAL A 42 2.30 39.11 -5.67
CA VAL A 42 1.55 37.89 -5.39
C VAL A 42 2.51 36.73 -5.71
N PRO A 43 3.00 35.99 -4.70
CA PRO A 43 3.94 34.92 -4.95
C PRO A 43 3.27 33.95 -5.92
N GLY A 44 3.87 33.79 -7.10
CA GLY A 44 3.39 32.83 -8.09
C GLY A 44 3.19 31.50 -7.38
N ALA A 45 1.94 31.02 -7.36
CA ALA A 45 1.51 29.87 -6.56
C ALA A 45 2.57 28.77 -6.61
N GLU A 46 3.31 28.64 -5.52
CA GLU A 46 4.41 27.69 -5.40
C GLU A 46 3.77 26.31 -5.59
N ARG A 47 4.09 25.65 -6.71
CA ARG A 47 3.49 24.35 -7.03
C ARG A 47 3.95 23.39 -5.94
N ILE A 48 3.07 23.08 -5.00
CA ILE A 48 3.34 22.10 -3.96
C ILE A 48 3.72 20.80 -4.70
N PRO A 49 4.96 20.30 -4.55
CA PRO A 49 5.44 19.20 -5.36
C PRO A 49 4.70 17.93 -4.97
N SER A 50 4.18 17.19 -5.95
CA SER A 50 3.56 15.87 -5.73
C SER A 50 4.45 14.99 -4.85
N PRO A 51 3.87 14.11 -4.00
CA PRO A 51 4.69 13.24 -3.17
C PRO A 51 5.63 12.40 -4.02
N SER A 52 6.88 12.30 -3.58
CA SER A 52 7.86 11.44 -4.22
C SER A 52 7.45 9.97 -4.11
N ALA A 53 7.88 9.16 -5.07
CA ALA A 53 7.66 7.71 -5.04
C ALA A 53 8.17 7.06 -3.73
N GLN A 54 9.27 7.59 -3.17
CA GLN A 54 9.83 7.13 -1.91
C GLN A 54 8.93 7.45 -0.71
N GLN A 55 8.29 8.62 -0.67
CA GLN A 55 7.32 8.98 0.37
C GLN A 55 6.09 8.06 0.34
N VAL A 56 5.52 7.84 -0.85
CA VAL A 56 4.37 6.93 -1.03
C VAL A 56 4.74 5.51 -0.59
N THR A 57 5.92 5.03 -1.00
CA THR A 57 6.46 3.71 -0.61
C THR A 57 6.62 3.59 0.91
N THR A 58 7.21 4.59 1.55
CA THR A 58 7.47 4.60 2.98
C THR A 58 6.17 4.56 3.79
N LEU A 59 5.20 5.41 3.43
CA LEU A 59 3.89 5.43 4.08
C LEU A 59 3.16 4.10 3.90
N THR A 60 3.14 3.57 2.67
CA THR A 60 2.48 2.32 2.32
C THR A 60 3.05 1.15 3.12
N ASN A 61 4.38 1.01 3.15
CA ASN A 61 5.03 -0.05 3.92
C ASN A 61 4.80 0.09 5.42
N LYS A 62 4.86 1.33 5.95
CA LYS A 62 4.60 1.60 7.37
C LYS A 62 3.17 1.22 7.76
N TYR A 63 2.18 1.55 6.93
CA TYR A 63 0.78 1.20 7.16
C TYR A 63 0.58 -0.32 7.15
N PHE A 64 1.04 -1.02 6.12
CA PHE A 64 0.84 -2.47 6.05
C PHE A 64 1.60 -3.23 7.16
N ALA A 65 2.70 -2.70 7.67
CA ALA A 65 3.42 -3.26 8.81
C ALA A 65 2.65 -3.16 10.15
N THR A 66 1.66 -2.27 10.27
CA THR A 66 0.86 -2.13 11.51
C THR A 66 -0.33 -3.09 11.55
N LEU A 67 -0.66 -3.74 10.42
CA LEU A 67 -1.79 -4.65 10.34
C LEU A 67 -1.47 -5.99 11.01
N PRO A 68 -2.24 -6.43 12.03
CA PRO A 68 -1.86 -7.54 12.93
C PRO A 68 -1.75 -8.92 12.27
N LYS A 69 -2.22 -9.06 11.02
CA LYS A 69 -2.21 -10.32 10.26
C LYS A 69 -1.53 -10.20 8.89
N TYR A 70 -1.06 -9.02 8.53
CA TYR A 70 -0.39 -8.82 7.26
C TYR A 70 1.05 -9.31 7.31
N LYS A 71 1.48 -9.98 6.25
CA LYS A 71 2.88 -10.33 5.99
C LYS A 71 3.18 -10.02 4.54
N SER A 72 4.45 -9.71 4.25
CA SER A 72 4.87 -9.41 2.88
C SER A 72 4.50 -10.56 1.93
N GLY A 73 3.80 -10.19 0.85
CA GLY A 73 3.27 -11.10 -0.17
C GLY A 73 2.03 -11.89 0.23
N ASN A 74 1.33 -11.50 1.31
CA ASN A 74 -0.07 -11.88 1.52
C ASN A 74 -0.98 -11.21 0.49
N LEU A 75 -2.21 -11.72 0.36
CA LEU A 75 -3.24 -11.02 -0.39
C LEU A 75 -3.62 -9.72 0.29
N ILE A 76 -3.77 -8.66 -0.49
CA ILE A 76 -4.38 -7.40 -0.07
C ILE A 76 -5.90 -7.41 -0.32
N THR A 77 -6.63 -6.69 0.52
CA THR A 77 -8.10 -6.58 0.46
C THR A 77 -8.56 -5.14 0.29
N GLN A 78 -9.82 -4.96 -0.11
CA GLN A 78 -10.43 -3.64 -0.26
C GLN A 78 -10.48 -2.85 1.06
N ALA A 79 -10.79 -3.47 2.20
CA ALA A 79 -10.77 -2.74 3.48
C ALA A 79 -9.35 -2.27 3.85
N GLU A 80 -8.32 -3.10 3.63
CA GLU A 80 -6.93 -2.72 3.92
C GLU A 80 -6.50 -1.54 3.03
N VAL A 81 -6.84 -1.57 1.74
CA VAL A 81 -6.51 -0.45 0.83
C VAL A 81 -7.32 0.81 1.16
N THR A 82 -8.57 0.67 1.61
CA THR A 82 -9.37 1.81 2.06
C THR A 82 -8.73 2.49 3.27
N GLY A 83 -8.23 1.72 4.24
CA GLY A 83 -7.49 2.28 5.37
C GLY A 83 -6.19 2.96 4.95
N LEU A 84 -5.45 2.40 3.97
CA LEU A 84 -4.27 3.05 3.42
C LEU A 84 -4.60 4.39 2.74
N LEU A 85 -5.68 4.44 1.94
CA LEU A 85 -6.10 5.67 1.28
C LEU A 85 -6.49 6.76 2.31
N LYS A 86 -7.04 6.37 3.46
CA LYS A 86 -7.26 7.29 4.58
C LYS A 86 -5.94 7.82 5.14
N GLU A 87 -4.92 6.98 5.32
CA GLU A 87 -3.60 7.44 5.76
C GLU A 87 -2.92 8.36 4.74
N ILE A 88 -3.08 8.10 3.44
CA ILE A 88 -2.64 9.00 2.36
C ILE A 88 -3.33 10.37 2.49
N SER A 89 -4.64 10.38 2.72
CA SER A 89 -5.41 11.61 2.96
C SER A 89 -4.94 12.38 4.20
N ASN A 90 -4.60 11.67 5.28
CA ASN A 90 -4.06 12.28 6.50
C ASN A 90 -2.70 12.97 6.27
N GLN A 91 -1.94 12.60 5.22
CA GLN A 91 -0.71 13.30 4.82
C GLN A 91 -0.97 14.54 3.95
N GLY A 92 -2.23 14.89 3.69
CA GLY A 92 -2.60 15.98 2.77
C GLY A 92 -2.44 15.59 1.29
N TRP A 93 -2.32 14.30 0.98
CA TRP A 93 -2.32 13.79 -0.39
C TRP A 93 -3.71 13.29 -0.76
N ASP A 94 -3.97 13.15 -2.05
CA ASP A 94 -5.29 12.74 -2.53
C ASP A 94 -5.16 11.73 -3.68
N VAL A 95 -6.24 10.97 -3.89
CA VAL A 95 -6.45 10.08 -5.02
C VAL A 95 -7.78 10.47 -5.62
N THR A 96 -7.80 10.79 -6.92
CA THR A 96 -9.05 11.28 -7.53
C THR A 96 -10.18 10.25 -7.36
N PRO A 97 -11.45 10.68 -7.28
CA PRO A 97 -12.57 9.74 -7.18
C PRO A 97 -12.59 8.70 -8.31
N LYS A 98 -12.16 9.10 -9.51
CA LYS A 98 -12.05 8.21 -10.67
C LYS A 98 -10.95 7.16 -10.47
N ASP A 99 -9.76 7.57 -10.05
CA ASP A 99 -8.63 6.65 -9.84
C ASP A 99 -8.91 5.68 -8.70
N ASN A 100 -9.51 6.16 -7.60
CA ASN A 100 -9.96 5.32 -6.50
C ASN A 100 -10.95 4.25 -7.01
N ALA A 101 -11.99 4.65 -7.74
CA ALA A 101 -12.96 3.70 -8.30
C ALA A 101 -12.33 2.68 -9.25
N GLN A 102 -11.31 3.07 -10.03
CA GLN A 102 -10.57 2.15 -10.91
C GLN A 102 -9.66 1.21 -10.13
N LEU A 103 -8.98 1.71 -9.11
CA LEU A 103 -8.10 0.92 -8.24
C LEU A 103 -8.91 -0.15 -7.49
N MET A 104 -10.00 0.25 -6.84
CA MET A 104 -10.81 -0.64 -6.00
C MET A 104 -11.44 -1.79 -6.78
N LYS A 105 -11.78 -1.59 -8.06
CA LYS A 105 -12.26 -2.67 -8.96
C LYS A 105 -11.24 -3.78 -9.19
N ARG A 106 -9.95 -3.51 -8.98
CA ARG A 106 -8.85 -4.45 -9.22
C ARG A 106 -8.43 -5.19 -7.96
N ILE A 107 -8.92 -4.81 -6.78
CA ILE A 107 -8.56 -5.42 -5.51
C ILE A 107 -9.67 -6.40 -5.09
N LEU A 108 -9.27 -7.51 -4.46
CA LEU A 108 -10.22 -8.50 -3.93
C LEU A 108 -11.04 -7.89 -2.79
N SER A 109 -12.34 -8.18 -2.77
CA SER A 109 -13.15 -7.83 -1.60
C SER A 109 -12.74 -8.70 -0.41
N ASP A 110 -12.97 -8.20 0.80
CA ASP A 110 -12.69 -8.90 2.05
C ASP A 110 -13.41 -10.26 2.17
N ASN A 111 -14.55 -10.38 1.48
CA ASN A 111 -15.38 -11.57 1.44
C ASN A 111 -15.11 -12.48 0.23
N ASP A 112 -14.15 -12.13 -0.63
CA ASP A 112 -13.79 -12.90 -1.81
C ASP A 112 -13.38 -14.33 -1.40
N PHE A 113 -13.74 -15.30 -2.25
CA PHE A 113 -13.45 -16.70 -2.03
C PHE A 113 -11.95 -16.94 -1.83
N LEU A 114 -11.09 -16.34 -2.65
CA LEU A 114 -9.64 -16.54 -2.53
C LEU A 114 -9.08 -15.96 -1.25
N VAL A 115 -9.58 -14.80 -0.81
CA VAL A 115 -9.19 -14.20 0.47
C VAL A 115 -9.52 -15.17 1.61
N LYS A 116 -10.71 -15.75 1.60
CA LYS A 116 -11.13 -16.75 2.61
C LYS A 116 -10.26 -18.01 2.56
N GLU A 117 -10.02 -18.57 1.38
CA GLU A 117 -9.25 -19.82 1.27
C GLU A 117 -7.77 -19.63 1.61
N LEU A 118 -7.16 -18.51 1.20
CA LEU A 118 -5.71 -18.30 1.27
C LEU A 118 -5.25 -17.56 2.54
N ASN A 119 -6.07 -16.69 3.14
CA ASN A 119 -5.65 -15.96 4.34
C ASN A 119 -6.16 -16.58 5.65
N SER A 120 -7.24 -17.37 5.63
CA SER A 120 -7.90 -17.84 6.87
C SER A 120 -7.13 -18.92 7.63
N SER A 121 -6.40 -19.80 6.92
CA SER A 121 -5.74 -20.96 7.53
C SER A 121 -4.22 -20.95 7.30
N GLN A 122 -3.48 -21.70 8.12
CA GLN A 122 -2.04 -21.85 7.94
C GLN A 122 -1.70 -22.57 6.62
N GLN A 123 -2.53 -23.54 6.24
CA GLN A 123 -2.40 -24.28 4.98
C GLN A 123 -2.63 -23.37 3.77
N GLY A 124 -3.69 -22.56 3.78
CA GLY A 124 -3.96 -21.57 2.74
C GLY A 124 -2.83 -20.56 2.58
N ARG A 125 -2.28 -20.06 3.69
CA ARG A 125 -1.15 -19.12 3.66
C ARG A 125 0.13 -19.77 3.13
N SER A 126 0.38 -21.03 3.50
CA SER A 126 1.51 -21.80 2.96
C SER A 126 1.35 -22.01 1.46
N PHE A 127 0.14 -22.37 0.99
CA PHE A 127 -0.18 -22.52 -0.42
C PHE A 127 0.06 -21.22 -1.19
N LEU A 128 -0.46 -20.09 -0.69
CA LEU A 128 -0.22 -18.76 -1.25
C LEU A 128 1.27 -18.46 -1.38
N HIS A 129 2.05 -18.75 -0.32
CA HIS A 129 3.49 -18.52 -0.31
C HIS A 129 4.24 -19.33 -1.37
N LYS A 130 3.76 -20.53 -1.72
CA LYS A 130 4.33 -21.31 -2.83
C LYS A 130 3.95 -20.71 -4.18
N ILE A 131 2.66 -20.47 -4.42
CA ILE A 131 2.17 -20.08 -5.75
C ILE A 131 2.56 -18.65 -6.16
N ARG A 132 2.83 -17.76 -5.21
CA ARG A 132 3.28 -16.39 -5.52
C ARG A 132 4.64 -16.36 -6.23
N ASN A 133 5.44 -17.43 -6.06
CA ASN A 133 6.74 -17.57 -6.73
C ASN A 133 6.57 -18.04 -8.18
N TYR A 134 5.36 -18.42 -8.60
CA TYR A 134 5.08 -18.79 -9.99
C TYR A 134 4.58 -17.55 -10.75
N PRO A 135 5.10 -17.28 -11.95
CA PRO A 135 4.62 -16.16 -12.77
C PRO A 135 3.10 -16.25 -12.97
N GLY A 136 2.36 -15.26 -12.46
CA GLY A 136 0.90 -15.24 -12.53
C GLY A 136 0.20 -16.37 -11.75
N GLY A 137 0.85 -16.97 -10.76
CA GLY A 137 0.28 -18.11 -10.00
C GLY A 137 -1.03 -17.77 -9.30
N ILE A 138 -1.10 -16.62 -8.62
CA ILE A 138 -2.34 -16.15 -7.96
C ILE A 138 -3.42 -15.84 -9.01
N ASP A 139 -3.05 -15.15 -10.09
CA ASP A 139 -3.95 -14.84 -11.21
C ASP A 139 -4.57 -16.09 -11.83
N ARG A 140 -3.75 -17.13 -12.03
CA ARG A 140 -4.21 -18.43 -12.54
C ARG A 140 -5.18 -19.09 -11.57
N LEU A 141 -4.89 -19.04 -10.27
CA LEU A 141 -5.79 -19.60 -9.26
C LEU A 141 -7.13 -18.86 -9.23
N ASP A 142 -7.14 -17.53 -9.39
CA ASP A 142 -8.38 -16.75 -9.49
C ASP A 142 -9.22 -17.20 -10.69
N LYS A 143 -8.60 -17.34 -11.85
CA LYS A 143 -9.30 -17.85 -13.04
C LYS A 143 -9.85 -19.25 -12.85
N ILE A 144 -9.10 -20.15 -12.20
CA ILE A 144 -9.61 -21.49 -11.88
C ILE A 144 -10.81 -21.37 -10.96
N ALA A 145 -10.76 -20.53 -9.92
CA ALA A 145 -11.88 -20.34 -9.00
C ALA A 145 -13.16 -19.82 -9.69
N GLN A 146 -13.03 -19.12 -10.82
CA GLN A 146 -14.14 -18.63 -11.63
C GLN A 146 -14.75 -19.69 -12.56
N MET A 147 -14.10 -20.83 -12.77
CA MET A 147 -14.61 -21.91 -13.62
C MET A 147 -15.78 -22.66 -12.97
N PRO A 148 -16.63 -23.35 -13.77
CA PRO A 148 -17.59 -24.31 -13.23
C PRO A 148 -16.87 -25.34 -12.35
N LYS A 149 -17.33 -25.49 -11.09
CA LYS A 149 -16.69 -26.32 -10.04
C LYS A 149 -15.29 -25.84 -9.61
N GLY A 150 -14.81 -24.72 -10.14
CA GLY A 150 -13.50 -24.14 -9.90
C GLY A 150 -13.17 -23.88 -8.43
N LYS A 151 -14.12 -23.30 -7.68
CA LYS A 151 -13.95 -23.09 -6.23
C LYS A 151 -13.71 -24.40 -5.47
N ARG A 152 -14.46 -25.46 -5.80
CA ARG A 152 -14.28 -26.78 -5.19
C ARG A 152 -12.90 -27.35 -5.53
N ASP A 153 -12.46 -27.17 -6.78
CA ASP A 153 -11.18 -27.68 -7.23
C ASP A 153 -10.01 -26.91 -6.58
N VAL A 154 -10.10 -25.58 -6.45
CA VAL A 154 -9.15 -24.75 -5.68
C VAL A 154 -9.11 -25.19 -4.21
N HIS A 155 -10.26 -25.39 -3.59
CA HIS A 155 -10.32 -25.89 -2.21
C HIS A 155 -9.62 -27.26 -2.08
N ALA A 156 -9.85 -28.17 -3.02
CA ALA A 156 -9.17 -29.46 -3.04
C ALA A 156 -7.64 -29.31 -3.22
N MET A 157 -7.18 -28.43 -4.11
CA MET A 157 -5.75 -28.16 -4.29
C MET A 157 -5.09 -27.64 -3.01
N ILE A 158 -5.78 -26.82 -2.23
CA ILE A 158 -5.23 -26.24 -1.00
C ILE A 158 -5.25 -27.27 0.15
N TYR A 159 -6.32 -28.05 0.29
CA TYR A 159 -6.59 -28.80 1.53
C TYR A 159 -6.57 -30.33 1.38
N LYS A 160 -6.67 -30.87 0.17
CA LYS A 160 -6.92 -32.30 -0.06
C LYS A 160 -5.86 -32.98 -0.92
N ILE A 161 -5.28 -32.26 -1.87
CA ILE A 161 -4.32 -32.81 -2.83
C ILE A 161 -2.90 -32.54 -2.30
N PRO A 162 -2.09 -33.58 -2.04
CA PRO A 162 -0.67 -33.40 -1.78
C PRO A 162 0.00 -32.64 -2.93
N ASP A 163 0.80 -31.62 -2.59
CA ASP A 163 1.49 -30.76 -3.56
C ASP A 163 0.56 -30.12 -4.61
N GLY A 164 -0.67 -29.77 -4.23
CA GLY A 164 -1.63 -29.12 -5.12
C GLY A 164 -1.12 -27.84 -5.79
N ASP A 165 -0.12 -27.17 -5.22
CA ASP A 165 0.54 -26.01 -5.83
C ASP A 165 1.27 -26.34 -7.14
N GLN A 166 1.71 -27.60 -7.34
CA GLN A 166 2.36 -28.03 -8.58
C GLN A 166 1.41 -28.00 -9.78
N TRP A 167 0.10 -28.13 -9.56
CA TRP A 167 -0.90 -27.93 -10.62
C TRP A 167 -0.87 -26.49 -11.13
N VAL A 168 -0.84 -25.51 -10.22
CA VAL A 168 -0.73 -24.09 -10.56
C VAL A 168 0.57 -23.82 -11.29
N LYS A 169 1.69 -24.34 -10.78
CA LYS A 169 3.01 -24.25 -11.43
C LYS A 169 2.98 -24.81 -12.85
N GLY A 170 2.48 -26.02 -13.04
CA GLY A 170 2.38 -26.68 -14.35
C GLY A 170 1.57 -25.86 -15.35
N MET A 171 0.45 -25.28 -14.90
CA MET A 171 -0.40 -24.44 -15.74
C MET A 171 0.25 -23.11 -16.16
N THR A 172 1.03 -22.49 -15.27
CA THR A 172 1.63 -21.18 -15.53
C THR A 172 2.99 -21.24 -16.22
N THR A 173 3.76 -22.32 -16.03
CA THR A 173 5.17 -22.38 -16.47
C THR A 173 5.41 -23.25 -17.70
N THR A 174 4.50 -24.15 -18.07
CA THR A 174 4.75 -25.11 -19.14
C THR A 174 4.07 -24.74 -20.46
N GLN A 175 4.61 -25.22 -21.59
CA GLN A 175 3.93 -25.10 -22.89
C GLN A 175 2.60 -25.87 -22.88
N HIS A 176 2.54 -27.03 -22.22
CA HIS A 176 1.32 -27.81 -22.08
C HIS A 176 0.23 -27.02 -21.34
N GLY A 177 0.57 -26.36 -20.22
CA GLY A 177 -0.33 -25.48 -19.48
C GLY A 177 -0.90 -24.34 -20.33
N ARG A 178 -0.06 -23.71 -21.16
CA ARG A 178 -0.50 -22.68 -22.11
C ARG A 178 -1.50 -23.23 -23.15
N ARG A 179 -1.21 -24.39 -23.74
CA ARG A 179 -2.13 -25.06 -24.70
C ARG A 179 -3.45 -25.47 -24.05
N MET A 180 -3.40 -25.96 -22.82
CA MET A 180 -4.59 -26.28 -22.02
C MET A 180 -5.43 -25.02 -21.81
N GLY A 181 -4.81 -23.90 -21.43
CA GLY A 181 -5.50 -22.62 -21.30
C GLY A 181 -6.16 -22.14 -22.60
N ASN A 182 -5.51 -22.30 -23.74
CA ASN A 182 -6.11 -22.00 -25.06
C ASN A 182 -7.30 -22.90 -25.37
N SER A 183 -7.29 -24.14 -24.87
CA SER A 183 -8.43 -25.05 -25.02
C SER A 183 -9.58 -24.63 -24.12
N ILE A 184 -9.34 -24.33 -22.84
CA ILE A 184 -10.35 -23.82 -21.90
C ILE A 184 -11.01 -22.54 -22.43
N SER A 185 -10.22 -21.64 -23.03
CA SER A 185 -10.70 -20.37 -23.58
C SER A 185 -11.73 -20.52 -24.69
N ARG A 186 -11.73 -21.66 -25.41
CA ARG A 186 -12.69 -21.92 -26.48
C ARG A 186 -14.08 -22.29 -25.99
N TRP A 187 -14.19 -22.74 -24.74
CA TRP A 187 -15.42 -23.36 -24.23
C TRP A 187 -16.24 -22.46 -23.33
N GLN A 188 -15.62 -21.66 -22.45
CA GLN A 188 -16.40 -21.03 -21.38
C GLN A 188 -15.76 -19.83 -20.68
N HIS A 189 -14.58 -19.36 -21.09
CA HIS A 189 -13.94 -18.21 -20.43
C HIS A 189 -13.16 -17.35 -21.40
N ASP A 190 -13.30 -16.03 -21.24
CA ASP A 190 -12.39 -15.04 -21.81
C ASP A 190 -10.94 -15.50 -21.62
N ASN A 191 -10.16 -15.40 -22.70
CA ASN A 191 -8.77 -15.86 -22.83
C ASN A 191 -8.13 -16.24 -21.47
N PHE A 192 -8.16 -17.53 -21.13
CA PHE A 192 -7.73 -18.07 -19.85
C PHE A 192 -6.26 -17.74 -19.55
N ASN A 193 -5.46 -17.46 -20.58
CA ASN A 193 -4.06 -17.06 -20.42
C ASN A 193 -3.85 -15.54 -20.28
N LYS A 194 -4.87 -14.71 -20.53
CA LYS A 194 -4.81 -13.24 -20.33
C LYS A 194 -4.89 -12.90 -18.86
N ASN A 195 -4.04 -12.00 -18.34
CA ASN A 195 -4.11 -11.54 -16.94
C ASN A 195 -5.51 -10.98 -16.59
N THR A 196 -6.02 -11.27 -15.39
CA THR A 196 -7.28 -10.70 -14.84
C THR A 196 -7.22 -9.18 -14.67
N GLY A 197 -6.02 -8.61 -14.56
CA GLY A 197 -5.80 -7.20 -14.27
C GLY A 197 -5.98 -6.83 -12.79
N ARG A 198 -6.23 -7.82 -11.92
CA ARG A 198 -6.32 -7.64 -10.47
C ARG A 198 -4.95 -7.38 -9.84
N LEU A 199 -4.98 -6.74 -8.68
CA LEU A 199 -3.85 -6.44 -7.82
C LEU A 199 -3.99 -7.29 -6.55
N TYR A 200 -3.18 -8.32 -6.45
CA TYR A 200 -3.25 -9.33 -5.39
C TYR A 200 -2.31 -9.03 -4.23
N THR A 201 -1.15 -8.44 -4.49
CA THR A 201 -0.12 -8.20 -3.46
C THR A 201 0.28 -6.74 -3.39
N LEU A 202 0.96 -6.38 -2.30
CA LEU A 202 1.50 -5.03 -2.11
C LEU A 202 2.48 -4.61 -3.21
N ASP A 203 3.31 -5.53 -3.68
CA ASP A 203 4.26 -5.28 -4.78
C ASP A 203 3.56 -4.87 -6.08
N GLN A 204 2.32 -5.33 -6.27
CA GLN A 204 1.48 -4.96 -7.42
C GLN A 204 0.72 -3.66 -7.18
N LEU A 205 0.30 -3.40 -5.94
CA LEU A 205 -0.42 -2.18 -5.56
C LEU A 205 0.48 -0.94 -5.57
N LEU A 206 1.71 -1.05 -5.05
CA LEU A 206 2.58 0.09 -4.83
C LEU A 206 2.90 0.89 -6.12
N PRO A 207 3.27 0.24 -7.25
CA PRO A 207 3.47 0.95 -8.51
C PRO A 207 2.22 1.69 -9.01
N GLU A 208 1.02 1.21 -8.68
CA GLU A 208 -0.23 1.87 -9.05
C GLU A 208 -0.51 3.07 -8.16
N LEU A 209 -0.26 2.97 -6.85
CA LEU A 209 -0.37 4.11 -5.93
C LEU A 209 0.56 5.26 -6.30
N ILE A 210 1.82 4.96 -6.65
CA ILE A 210 2.79 5.98 -7.07
C ILE A 210 2.31 6.80 -8.28
N LYS A 211 1.50 6.20 -9.16
CA LYS A 211 0.96 6.89 -10.35
C LYS A 211 -0.22 7.79 -10.03
N ILE A 212 -1.05 7.41 -9.07
CA ILE A 212 -2.37 8.04 -8.85
C ILE A 212 -2.43 8.96 -7.64
N VAL A 213 -1.46 8.87 -6.71
CA VAL A 213 -1.40 9.75 -5.54
C VAL A 213 -0.82 11.10 -5.97
N HIS A 214 -1.52 12.17 -5.66
CA HIS A 214 -1.12 13.54 -5.96
C HIS A 214 -1.42 14.46 -4.78
N ILE A 215 -1.00 15.73 -4.87
CA ILE A 215 -1.44 16.76 -3.93
C ILE A 215 -2.69 17.41 -4.53
N PRO A 216 -3.80 17.52 -3.76
CA PRO A 216 -4.99 18.17 -4.25
C PRO A 216 -4.61 19.59 -4.67
N ARG A 217 -4.94 19.95 -5.92
CA ARG A 217 -4.88 21.36 -6.32
C ARG A 217 -5.89 22.06 -5.44
N THR A 218 -5.39 22.87 -4.49
CA THR A 218 -6.26 23.72 -3.67
C THR A 218 -7.20 24.42 -4.62
N SER A 219 -8.49 24.07 -4.57
CA SER A 219 -9.52 24.85 -5.22
C SER A 219 -9.32 26.26 -4.68
N THR A 220 -8.92 27.15 -5.57
CA THR A 220 -8.79 28.59 -5.31
C THR A 220 -9.91 29.00 -4.38
N SER A 221 -9.56 29.41 -3.16
CA SER A 221 -10.52 29.89 -2.18
C SER A 221 -11.44 30.91 -2.88
N PRO A 222 -12.78 30.78 -2.82
CA PRO A 222 -13.71 31.73 -3.44
C PRO A 222 -13.57 33.17 -2.89
N GLU A 223 -12.72 33.38 -1.89
CA GLU A 223 -12.60 34.59 -1.07
C GLU A 223 -12.16 35.84 -1.85
N PHE A 224 -11.66 35.73 -3.08
CA PHE A 224 -11.33 36.88 -3.93
C PHE A 224 -12.35 37.20 -5.04
N ALA A 225 -13.43 36.43 -5.17
CA ALA A 225 -14.43 36.68 -6.22
C ALA A 225 -15.45 37.79 -5.88
N SER A 226 -15.44 38.34 -4.64
CA SER A 226 -16.45 39.31 -4.18
C SER A 226 -16.02 40.79 -4.21
N GLN A 227 -14.88 41.15 -4.79
CA GLN A 227 -14.42 42.56 -4.84
C GLN A 227 -14.40 43.19 -6.24
N ARG A 228 -15.18 42.66 -7.19
CA ARG A 228 -15.46 43.38 -8.44
C ARG A 228 -16.95 43.55 -8.66
N LYS A 229 -17.47 44.66 -8.14
CA LYS A 229 -18.55 45.45 -8.74
C LYS A 229 -18.56 46.85 -8.11
N PRO A 230 -19.11 47.87 -8.80
CA PRO A 230 -19.50 47.94 -10.21
C PRO A 230 -18.42 48.59 -11.10
#